data_AF-A0A935A2P7-F1
#
_entry.id   AF-A0A935A2P7-F1
#
_cell.length_a   1.000
_cell.length_b   1.000
_cell.length_c   1.000
_cell.angle_alpha   90.00
_cell.angle_beta   90.00
_cell.angle_gamma   90.00
#
_symmetry.space_group_name_H-M   'P 1'
#
loop_
_entity.id
_entity.type
_entity.pdbx_description
1 polymer ?
#
loop_
_entity_poly.entity_id
_entity_poly.type
_entity_poly.pdbx_seq_one_letter_code
_entity_poly.pdbx_strand_id
1 'polypeptide(L)'
;MKLKLILAITAMLAFGAAQAKLAPPSDEAKAKAAEAKEKTDHGGKVAAYKLCLSQNRTAERYMKEHGKKGAAPPACQDPGPFKPSAGAPAQAAAPAAPAMKK
;
A
#
# COMPACT_ATOMS: atom_id res chain seq x y z
N MET A 1 35.47 -0.89 9.31
CA MET A 1 34.22 -0.93 8.51
C MET A 1 33.76 -2.33 8.16
N LYS A 2 34.67 -3.25 7.81
CA LYS A 2 34.36 -4.66 7.48
C LYS A 2 33.61 -5.44 8.58
N LEU A 3 33.97 -5.24 9.85
CA LEU A 3 33.29 -5.89 10.99
C LEU A 3 31.83 -5.42 11.20
N LYS A 4 31.55 -4.13 10.95
CA LYS A 4 30.20 -3.55 11.03
C LYS A 4 29.31 -4.04 9.89
N LEU A 5 29.90 -4.25 8.70
CA LEU A 5 29.21 -4.82 7.53
C LEU A 5 28.85 -6.30 7.76
N ILE A 6 29.76 -7.09 8.34
CA ILE A 6 29.53 -8.50 8.65
C ILE A 6 28.39 -8.65 9.68
N LEU A 7 28.36 -7.81 10.72
CA LEU A 7 27.30 -7.83 11.73
C LEU A 7 25.92 -7.44 11.16
N ALA A 8 25.88 -6.49 10.23
CA ALA A 8 24.64 -6.09 9.56
C ALA A 8 24.09 -7.19 8.65
N ILE A 9 24.97 -7.90 7.93
CA ILE A 9 24.60 -9.00 7.04
C ILE A 9 24.10 -10.21 7.85
N THR A 10 24.76 -10.56 8.96
CA THR A 10 24.30 -11.68 9.81
C THR A 10 22.97 -11.39 10.51
N ALA A 11 22.73 -10.15 10.93
CA ALA A 11 21.43 -9.75 11.48
C ALA A 11 20.29 -9.87 10.45
N MET A 12 20.58 -9.53 9.18
CA MET A 12 19.59 -9.63 8.10
C MET A 12 19.31 -11.08 7.68
N LEU A 13 20.32 -11.95 7.68
CA LEU A 13 20.13 -13.40 7.45
C LEU A 13 19.37 -14.09 8.60
N ALA A 14 19.60 -13.68 9.85
CA ALA A 14 18.89 -14.24 11.01
C ALA A 14 17.38 -13.94 10.97
N PHE A 15 16.99 -12.78 10.44
CA PHE A 15 15.58 -12.43 10.24
C PHE A 15 14.90 -13.31 9.17
N GLY A 16 15.64 -13.73 8.14
CA GLY A 16 15.15 -14.65 7.10
C GLY A 16 15.04 -16.10 7.56
N ALA A 17 15.95 -16.57 8.42
CA ALA A 17 15.93 -17.93 8.95
C ALA A 17 14.77 -18.20 9.92
N ALA A 18 14.25 -17.16 10.59
CA ALA A 18 13.06 -17.25 11.44
C ALA A 18 11.76 -17.50 10.65
N GLN A 19 11.76 -17.33 9.31
CA GLN A 19 10.61 -17.67 8.46
C GLN A 19 10.52 -19.17 8.10
N ALA A 20 11.57 -19.97 8.33
CA ALA A 20 11.57 -21.38 7.95
C ALA A 20 10.77 -22.29 8.91
N LYS A 21 10.27 -21.76 10.03
CA LYS A 21 9.40 -22.47 10.98
C LYS A 21 8.21 -21.62 11.44
N LEU A 22 7.70 -20.75 10.56
CA LEU A 22 6.36 -20.23 10.75
C LEU A 22 5.38 -21.18 10.06
N ALA A 23 4.53 -21.82 10.86
CA ALA A 23 3.31 -22.42 10.35
C ALA A 23 2.64 -21.42 9.39
N PRO A 24 2.00 -21.90 8.30
CA PRO A 24 1.30 -21.03 7.35
C PRO A 24 0.55 -19.94 8.11
N PRO A 25 0.65 -18.66 7.71
CA PRO A 25 0.06 -17.57 8.47
C PRO A 25 -1.40 -17.92 8.73
N SER A 26 -1.74 -18.14 10.00
CA SER A 26 -3.10 -18.53 10.44
C SER A 26 -4.10 -17.60 9.77
N ASP A 27 -5.29 -18.08 9.45
CA ASP A 27 -6.31 -17.30 8.72
C ASP A 27 -6.57 -15.92 9.36
N GLU A 28 -6.40 -15.81 10.67
CA GLU A 28 -6.33 -14.57 11.47
C GLU A 28 -5.33 -13.52 10.93
N ALA A 29 -4.10 -13.92 10.62
CA ALA A 29 -3.05 -13.02 10.13
C ALA A 29 -3.28 -12.59 8.67
N LYS A 30 -3.85 -13.47 7.83
CA LYS A 30 -4.25 -13.12 6.46
C LYS A 30 -5.41 -12.13 6.45
N ALA A 31 -6.38 -12.29 7.35
CA ALA A 31 -7.47 -11.34 7.51
C ALA A 31 -6.97 -9.95 7.91
N LYS A 32 -6.03 -9.85 8.86
CA LYS A 32 -5.42 -8.56 9.25
C LYS A 32 -4.57 -7.93 8.16
N ALA A 33 -3.86 -8.73 7.36
CA ALA A 33 -3.10 -8.23 6.22
C ALA A 33 -4.02 -7.70 5.10
N ALA A 34 -5.12 -8.38 4.82
CA ALA A 34 -6.13 -7.92 3.86
C ALA A 34 -6.79 -6.62 4.32
N GLU A 35 -7.20 -6.53 5.60
CA GLU A 35 -7.74 -5.29 6.18
C GLU A 35 -6.74 -4.12 6.13
N ALA A 36 -5.46 -4.37 6.41
CA ALA A 36 -4.42 -3.36 6.34
C ALA A 36 -4.19 -2.87 4.89
N LYS A 37 -4.20 -3.79 3.92
CA LYS A 37 -4.07 -3.45 2.51
C LYS A 37 -5.26 -2.61 2.04
N GLU A 38 -6.49 -3.00 2.37
CA GLU A 38 -7.67 -2.23 1.98
C GLU A 38 -7.72 -0.85 2.64
N LYS A 39 -7.35 -0.74 3.92
CA LYS A 39 -7.21 0.56 4.61
C LYS A 39 -6.13 1.43 3.95
N THR A 40 -5.02 0.84 3.52
CA THR A 40 -3.94 1.56 2.83
C THR A 40 -4.38 2.02 1.44
N ASP A 41 -5.03 1.13 0.67
CA ASP A 41 -5.56 1.46 -0.65
C ASP A 41 -6.61 2.58 -0.54
N HIS A 42 -7.50 2.51 0.44
CA HIS A 42 -8.47 3.58 0.71
C HIS A 42 -7.80 4.87 1.18
N GLY A 43 -6.84 4.79 2.10
CA GLY A 43 -6.04 5.92 2.55
C GLY A 43 -5.32 6.62 1.41
N GLY A 44 -4.78 5.86 0.45
CA GLY A 44 -4.20 6.38 -0.79
C GLY A 44 -5.21 7.15 -1.63
N LYS A 45 -6.44 6.64 -1.80
CA LYS A 45 -7.52 7.36 -2.50
C LYS A 45 -7.92 8.64 -1.77
N VAL A 46 -8.00 8.63 -0.44
CA VAL A 46 -8.28 9.83 0.37
C VAL A 46 -7.16 10.86 0.24
N ALA A 47 -5.90 10.42 0.24
CA ALA A 47 -4.76 11.31 0.05
C ALA A 47 -4.79 11.97 -1.35
N ALA A 48 -5.08 11.20 -2.40
CA ALA A 48 -5.23 11.71 -3.76
C ALA A 48 -6.38 12.72 -3.87
N TYR A 49 -7.51 12.45 -3.22
CA TYR A 49 -8.64 13.38 -3.17
C TYR A 49 -8.27 14.72 -2.52
N LYS A 50 -7.62 14.68 -1.34
CA LYS A 50 -7.14 15.89 -0.65
C LYS A 50 -6.11 16.65 -1.49
N LEU A 51 -5.22 15.95 -2.18
CA LEU A 51 -4.24 16.56 -3.08
C LEU A 51 -4.94 17.28 -4.25
N CYS A 52 -5.93 16.65 -4.87
CA CYS A 52 -6.75 17.27 -5.92
C CYS A 52 -7.43 18.56 -5.41
N LEU A 53 -8.08 18.53 -4.24
CA LEU A 53 -8.71 19.71 -3.66
C LEU A 53 -7.70 20.85 -3.41
N SER A 54 -6.50 20.52 -2.95
CA SER A 54 -5.45 21.52 -2.71
C SER A 54 -4.98 22.18 -4.00
N GLN A 55 -4.79 21.42 -5.07
CA GLN A 55 -4.41 21.93 -6.39
C GLN A 55 -5.51 22.84 -6.96
N ASN A 56 -6.77 22.40 -6.87
CA ASN A 56 -7.91 23.19 -7.32
C ASN A 56 -8.01 24.52 -6.57
N ARG A 57 -7.83 24.51 -5.25
CA ARG A 57 -7.82 25.73 -4.44
C ARG A 57 -6.71 26.69 -4.85
N THR A 58 -5.51 26.18 -5.12
CA THR A 58 -4.39 27.01 -5.60
C THR A 58 -4.68 27.60 -6.98
N ALA A 59 -5.22 26.78 -7.89
CA ALA A 59 -5.63 27.24 -9.22
C ALA A 59 -6.70 28.34 -9.12
N GLU A 60 -7.73 28.16 -8.30
CA GLU A 60 -8.76 29.18 -8.06
C GLU A 60 -8.18 30.48 -7.50
N ARG A 61 -7.26 30.41 -6.52
CA ARG A 61 -6.60 31.59 -5.96
C ARG A 61 -5.82 32.34 -7.04
N TYR A 62 -5.06 31.61 -7.85
CA TYR A 62 -4.33 32.19 -8.96
C TYR A 62 -5.24 32.85 -10.00
N MET A 63 -6.35 32.20 -10.38
CA MET A 63 -7.33 32.79 -11.31
C MET A 63 -7.97 34.05 -10.73
N LYS A 64 -8.28 34.06 -9.42
CA LYS A 64 -8.85 35.22 -8.73
C LYS A 64 -7.86 36.39 -8.67
N GLU A 65 -6.58 36.13 -8.43
CA GLU A 65 -5.55 37.17 -8.28
C GLU A 65 -5.05 37.71 -9.63
N HIS A 66 -4.98 36.87 -10.67
CA HIS A 66 -4.39 37.23 -11.97
C HIS A 66 -5.39 37.31 -13.13
N GLY A 67 -6.67 37.07 -12.89
CA GLY A 67 -7.76 37.27 -13.86
C GLY A 67 -7.67 36.42 -15.14
N LYS A 68 -6.74 35.48 -15.24
CA LYS A 68 -6.61 34.61 -16.40
C LYS A 68 -7.73 33.58 -16.37
N LYS A 69 -8.59 33.55 -17.41
CA LYS A 69 -9.55 32.46 -17.61
C LYS A 69 -8.79 31.24 -18.13
N GLY A 70 -8.31 30.39 -17.24
CA GLY A 70 -7.84 29.05 -17.61
C GLY A 70 -8.95 28.01 -17.51
N ALA A 71 -8.63 26.78 -17.90
CA ALA A 71 -9.57 25.66 -17.82
C ALA A 71 -10.09 25.46 -16.39
N ALA A 72 -11.38 25.14 -16.26
CA ALA A 72 -11.97 24.84 -14.97
C ALA A 72 -11.23 23.65 -14.32
N PRO A 73 -10.91 23.72 -13.01
CA PRO A 73 -10.25 22.63 -12.34
C PRO A 73 -11.09 21.34 -12.43
N PRO A 74 -10.44 20.17 -12.61
CA PRO A 74 -11.16 18.90 -12.69
C PRO A 74 -11.87 18.60 -11.37
N ALA A 75 -13.01 17.90 -11.46
CA ALA A 75 -13.70 17.41 -10.26
C ALA A 75 -12.80 16.41 -9.51
N CYS A 76 -12.79 16.51 -8.18
CA CYS A 76 -12.04 15.58 -7.34
C CYS A 76 -12.94 14.40 -6.96
N GLN A 77 -12.48 13.17 -7.20
CA GLN A 77 -13.29 11.99 -6.90
C GLN A 77 -13.20 11.65 -5.42
N ASP A 78 -14.32 11.83 -4.73
CA ASP A 78 -14.44 11.49 -3.32
C ASP A 78 -14.46 9.95 -3.16
N PRO A 79 -13.54 9.37 -2.37
CA PRO A 79 -13.47 7.92 -2.18
C PRO A 79 -14.57 7.36 -1.28
N GLY A 80 -15.44 8.21 -0.73
CA GLY A 80 -16.50 7.84 0.20
C GLY A 80 -15.98 7.34 1.55
N PRO A 81 -16.88 6.91 2.44
CA PRO A 81 -16.49 6.26 3.68
C PRO A 81 -15.85 4.88 3.41
N PHE A 82 -14.83 4.53 4.20
CA PHE A 82 -14.21 3.21 4.15
C PHE A 82 -15.25 2.11 4.44
N LYS A 83 -15.45 1.21 3.48
CA LYS A 83 -16.26 0.00 3.65
C LYS A 83 -15.29 -1.19 3.59
N PRO A 84 -15.06 -1.91 4.70
CA PRO A 84 -14.25 -3.12 4.67
C PRO A 84 -14.90 -4.13 3.72
N SER A 85 -14.16 -4.65 2.74
CA SER A 85 -14.63 -5.79 1.95
C SER A 85 -14.75 -7.00 2.88
N ALA A 86 -15.91 -7.67 2.87
CA ALA A 86 -16.07 -8.96 3.52
C ALA A 86 -15.09 -9.91 2.82
N GLY A 87 -13.99 -10.24 3.49
CA GLY A 87 -12.76 -10.78 2.90
C GLY A 87 -12.98 -11.63 1.66
N ALA A 88 -12.53 -11.13 0.50
CA ALA A 88 -12.38 -11.96 -0.68
C ALA A 88 -11.43 -13.11 -0.29
N PRO A 89 -11.82 -14.39 -0.52
CA PRO A 89 -10.97 -15.51 -0.16
C PRO A 89 -9.63 -15.33 -0.85
N ALA A 90 -8.56 -15.35 -0.06
CA ALA A 90 -7.21 -15.35 -0.57
C ALA A 90 -7.14 -16.45 -1.64
N GLN A 91 -6.95 -16.05 -2.91
CA GLN A 91 -6.67 -17.01 -3.97
C GLN A 91 -5.48 -17.83 -3.47
N ALA A 92 -5.75 -19.09 -3.16
CA ALA A 92 -4.75 -20.02 -2.72
C ALA A 92 -3.69 -20.05 -3.82
N ALA A 93 -2.52 -19.47 -3.55
CA ALA A 93 -1.36 -19.67 -4.38
C ALA A 93 -1.15 -21.18 -4.45
N ALA A 94 -1.42 -21.76 -5.61
CA ALA A 94 -1.20 -23.16 -5.87
C ALA A 94 0.25 -23.50 -5.46
N PRO A 95 0.51 -24.55 -4.68
CA PRO A 95 1.86 -24.90 -4.31
C PRO A 95 2.66 -25.17 -5.58
N ALA A 96 3.72 -24.38 -5.79
CA ALA A 96 4.70 -24.67 -6.83
C ALA A 96 5.27 -26.07 -6.56
N ALA A 97 5.03 -26.98 -7.51
CA ALA A 97 5.48 -28.36 -7.43
C ALA A 97 7.00 -28.43 -7.19
N PRO A 98 7.51 -29.36 -6.36
CA PRO A 98 8.94 -29.53 -6.22
C PRO A 98 9.50 -30.08 -7.53
N ALA A 99 10.34 -29.28 -8.20
CA ALA A 99 11.13 -29.75 -9.32
C ALA A 99 12.14 -30.78 -8.81
N MET A 100 11.85 -32.06 -9.02
CA MET A 100 12.80 -33.14 -8.84
C MET A 100 13.87 -33.10 -9.94
N LYS A 101 15.10 -33.46 -9.52
CA LYS A 101 16.23 -34.04 -10.29
C LYS A 101 17.07 -33.08 -11.16
N LYS A 102 18.36 -32.98 -10.84
CA LYS A 102 19.37 -33.95 -11.32
C LYS A 102 20.59 -33.99 -10.41
#